data_AF-A0A183JGG3-F1
#
_entry.id   AF-A0A183JGG3-F1
#
_cell.length_a   1.000
_cell.length_b   1.000
_cell.length_c   1.000
_cell.angle_alpha   90.00
_cell.angle_beta   90.00
_cell.angle_gamma   90.00
#
_symmetry.space_group_name_H-M   'P 1'
#
loop_
_entity.id
_entity.type
_entity.pdbx_description
1 polymer ?
#
loop_
_entity_poly.entity_id
_entity_poly.type
_entity_poly.pdbx_seq_one_letter_code
_entity_poly.pdbx_strand_id
1 'polypeptide(L)'
;TNLHYLSVNIYIFLYLNHSVNLRGKQEALDNETIPALVSLLNDPSEDLKAFSAGALGFICTTNHGRYTTLNAGAIPLLLNLIDDKCSRVRVNTFKVLTCLSETPEGRRILLDHLNKISPHVTDMNAAVAKHAKIALSVITWQP
;
A
#
# COMPACT_ATOMS: atom_id res chain seq x y z
N THR A 1 10.17 23.77 1.57
CA THR A 1 10.04 22.34 1.94
C THR A 1 9.75 21.40 0.77
N ASN A 2 9.39 21.88 -0.44
CA ASN A 2 9.16 21.03 -1.63
C ASN A 2 10.39 20.30 -2.21
N LEU A 3 11.61 20.76 -1.92
CA LEU A 3 12.85 20.20 -2.48
C LEU A 3 13.27 18.87 -1.83
N HIS A 4 12.97 18.64 -0.55
CA HIS A 4 13.19 17.34 0.11
C HIS A 4 12.23 16.26 -0.41
N TYR A 5 10.99 16.62 -0.79
CA TYR A 5 10.01 15.67 -1.32
C TYR A 5 10.35 15.19 -2.73
N LEU A 6 10.90 16.08 -3.58
CA LEU A 6 11.42 15.70 -4.89
C LEU A 6 12.74 14.91 -4.79
N SER A 7 13.62 15.24 -3.85
CA SER A 7 14.89 14.52 -3.70
C SER A 7 14.68 13.08 -3.24
N VAL A 8 13.75 12.82 -2.31
CA VAL A 8 13.43 11.46 -1.82
C VAL A 8 12.71 10.62 -2.88
N ASN A 9 11.81 11.23 -3.67
CA ASN A 9 11.10 10.57 -4.78
C ASN A 9 12.07 10.04 -5.85
N ILE A 10 13.02 10.89 -6.25
CA ILE A 10 14.05 10.53 -7.21
C ILE A 10 15.04 9.55 -6.59
N TYR A 11 15.38 9.69 -5.31
CA TYR A 11 16.31 8.76 -4.63
C TYR A 11 15.76 7.35 -4.54
N ILE A 12 14.52 7.15 -4.10
CA ILE A 12 13.93 5.80 -3.98
C ILE A 12 13.78 5.18 -5.38
N PHE A 13 13.31 5.95 -6.37
CA PHE A 13 13.12 5.45 -7.72
C PHE A 13 14.43 5.13 -8.45
N LEU A 14 15.48 5.97 -8.29
CA LEU A 14 16.82 5.72 -8.82
C LEU A 14 17.53 4.58 -8.06
N TYR A 15 17.40 4.51 -6.74
CA TYR A 15 18.04 3.47 -5.93
C TYR A 15 17.47 2.08 -6.25
N LEU A 16 16.16 1.98 -6.47
CA LEU A 16 15.51 0.72 -6.88
C LEU A 16 15.95 0.28 -8.29
N ASN A 17 16.06 1.20 -9.25
CA ASN A 17 16.40 0.88 -10.64
C ASN A 17 17.89 0.68 -10.93
N HIS A 18 18.81 1.27 -10.16
CA HIS A 18 20.22 1.42 -10.61
C HIS A 18 21.29 0.68 -9.79
N SER A 19 20.92 -0.02 -8.70
CA SER A 19 21.91 -0.68 -7.83
C SER A 19 22.19 -2.15 -8.18
N VAL A 20 23.43 -2.60 -8.03
CA VAL A 20 23.95 -3.87 -8.61
C VAL A 20 23.88 -5.07 -7.64
N ASN A 21 23.48 -4.86 -6.38
CA ASN A 21 23.43 -5.92 -5.35
C ASN A 21 22.02 -6.08 -4.76
N LEU A 22 21.35 -7.18 -5.07
CA LEU A 22 19.96 -7.45 -4.67
C LEU A 22 19.79 -7.67 -3.16
N ARG A 23 20.80 -8.22 -2.46
CA ARG A 23 20.69 -8.60 -1.04
C ARG A 23 20.75 -7.38 -0.11
N GLY A 24 21.69 -6.46 -0.34
CA GLY A 24 21.78 -5.23 0.44
C GLY A 24 20.59 -4.29 0.23
N LYS A 25 19.97 -4.33 -0.96
CA LYS A 25 18.70 -3.62 -1.21
C LYS A 25 17.54 -4.21 -0.41
N GLN A 26 17.48 -5.53 -0.31
CA GLN A 26 16.43 -6.21 0.43
C GLN A 26 16.50 -5.83 1.92
N GLU A 27 17.70 -5.86 2.52
CA GLU A 27 17.91 -5.44 3.91
C GLU A 27 17.63 -3.95 4.16
N ALA A 28 18.00 -3.06 3.24
CA ALA A 28 17.70 -1.62 3.36
C ALA A 28 16.20 -1.31 3.21
N LEU A 29 15.48 -2.10 2.40
CA LEU A 29 14.03 -2.03 2.31
C LEU A 29 13.35 -2.48 3.61
N ASP A 30 13.87 -3.56 4.20
CA ASP A 30 13.26 -4.22 5.36
C ASP A 30 13.45 -3.46 6.67
N ASN A 31 14.63 -2.91 6.91
CA ASN A 31 14.96 -2.38 8.24
C ASN A 31 14.50 -0.93 8.48
N GLU A 32 14.34 -0.12 7.43
CA GLU A 32 14.02 1.31 7.60
C GLU A 32 12.98 1.82 6.62
N THR A 33 13.01 1.36 5.36
CA THR A 33 12.17 1.95 4.31
C THR A 33 10.69 1.60 4.47
N ILE A 34 10.35 0.31 4.61
CA ILE A 34 8.94 -0.11 4.75
C ILE A 34 8.31 0.45 6.04
N PRO A 35 8.94 0.35 7.23
CA PRO A 35 8.41 0.98 8.43
C PRO A 35 8.20 2.49 8.29
N ALA A 36 9.14 3.21 7.66
CA ALA A 36 9.00 4.64 7.40
C ALA A 36 7.81 4.94 6.48
N LEU A 37 7.65 4.19 5.38
CA LEU A 37 6.48 4.33 4.50
C LEU A 37 5.18 4.05 5.25
N VAL A 38 5.11 2.96 6.03
CA VAL A 38 3.92 2.64 6.83
C VAL A 38 3.58 3.78 7.80
N SER A 39 4.59 4.41 8.42
CA SER A 39 4.34 5.58 9.29
C SER A 39 3.75 6.79 8.54
N LEU A 40 4.17 7.02 7.28
CA LEU A 40 3.66 8.10 6.43
C LEU A 40 2.21 7.89 5.97
N LEU A 41 1.63 6.70 6.13
CA LEU A 41 0.21 6.48 5.88
C LEU A 41 -0.69 7.26 6.85
N ASN A 42 -0.16 7.68 8.01
CA ASN A 42 -0.90 8.50 8.97
C ASN A 42 -0.54 10.00 8.91
N ASP A 43 0.20 10.42 7.88
CA ASP A 43 0.62 11.81 7.72
C ASP A 43 -0.60 12.73 7.44
N PRO A 44 -0.65 13.96 7.98
CA PRO A 44 -1.73 14.91 7.67
C PRO A 44 -1.80 15.27 6.18
N SER A 45 -0.69 15.18 5.44
CA SER A 45 -0.63 15.48 4.02
C SER A 45 -1.12 14.33 3.16
N GLU A 46 -2.14 14.62 2.35
CA GLU A 46 -2.72 13.66 1.39
C GLU A 46 -1.71 13.23 0.32
N ASP A 47 -0.83 14.13 -0.09
CA ASP A 47 0.21 13.82 -1.06
C ASP A 47 1.20 12.80 -0.51
N LEU A 48 1.51 12.87 0.78
CA LEU A 48 2.44 11.94 1.43
C LEU A 48 1.80 10.59 1.69
N LYS A 49 0.53 10.58 2.12
CA LYS A 49 -0.26 9.35 2.19
C LYS A 49 -0.36 8.66 0.84
N ALA A 50 -0.70 9.43 -0.22
CA ALA A 50 -0.83 8.90 -1.57
C ALA A 50 0.50 8.38 -2.11
N PHE A 51 1.59 9.11 -1.86
CA PHE A 51 2.95 8.69 -2.21
C PHE A 51 3.33 7.40 -1.50
N SER A 52 3.15 7.36 -0.17
CA SER A 52 3.48 6.18 0.63
C SER A 52 2.70 4.95 0.19
N ALA A 53 1.37 5.06 0.07
CA ALA A 53 0.54 3.96 -0.41
C ALA A 53 0.92 3.51 -1.84
N GLY A 54 1.33 4.46 -2.71
CA GLY A 54 1.84 4.15 -4.04
C GLY A 54 3.15 3.36 -4.01
N ALA A 55 4.10 3.79 -3.19
CA ALA A 55 5.38 3.10 -3.01
C ALA A 55 5.21 1.70 -2.41
N LEU A 56 4.37 1.57 -1.37
CA LEU A 56 4.01 0.27 -0.80
C LEU A 56 3.32 -0.64 -1.83
N GLY A 57 2.47 -0.09 -2.70
CA GLY A 57 1.83 -0.84 -3.78
C GLY A 57 2.85 -1.44 -4.76
N PHE A 58 3.93 -0.70 -5.06
CA PHE A 58 5.04 -1.21 -5.88
C PHE A 58 5.85 -2.28 -5.14
N ILE A 59 6.19 -2.06 -3.88
CA ILE A 59 6.93 -3.02 -3.04
C ILE A 59 6.18 -4.36 -2.91
N CYS A 60 4.87 -4.30 -2.71
CA CYS A 60 4.00 -5.47 -2.57
C CYS A 60 3.76 -6.25 -3.87
N THR A 61 4.40 -5.89 -4.99
CA THR A 61 4.45 -6.76 -6.19
C THR A 61 5.30 -8.01 -5.97
N THR A 62 6.15 -8.01 -4.94
CA THR A 62 6.97 -9.16 -4.53
C THR A 62 6.40 -9.83 -3.29
N ASN A 63 6.57 -11.15 -3.15
CA ASN A 63 6.13 -11.88 -1.95
C ASN A 63 6.80 -11.32 -0.68
N HIS A 64 8.11 -11.07 -0.74
CA HIS A 64 8.85 -10.50 0.37
C HIS A 64 8.27 -9.14 0.80
N GLY A 65 8.06 -8.22 -0.13
CA GLY A 65 7.47 -6.92 0.15
C GLY A 65 6.09 -6.99 0.79
N ARG A 66 5.25 -7.98 0.40
CA ARG A 66 3.94 -8.22 1.03
C ARG A 66 4.09 -8.61 2.49
N TYR A 67 4.91 -9.62 2.78
CA TYR A 67 5.11 -10.09 4.16
C TYR A 67 5.77 -9.01 5.03
N THR A 68 6.77 -8.28 4.53
CA THR A 68 7.39 -7.20 5.31
C THR A 68 6.40 -6.05 5.56
N THR A 69 5.60 -5.66 4.57
CA THR A 69 4.56 -4.61 4.75
C THR A 69 3.46 -5.07 5.71
N LEU A 70 3.06 -6.34 5.65
CA LEU A 70 2.10 -6.94 6.58
C LEU A 70 2.64 -6.93 8.00
N ASN A 71 3.88 -7.40 8.20
CA ASN A 71 4.54 -7.46 9.50
C ASN A 71 4.83 -6.08 10.09
N ALA A 72 4.99 -5.05 9.26
CA ALA A 72 5.08 -3.66 9.69
C ALA A 72 3.75 -3.06 10.17
N GLY A 73 2.65 -3.82 10.17
CA GLY A 73 1.36 -3.37 10.70
C GLY A 73 0.59 -2.43 9.77
N ALA A 74 0.76 -2.56 8.45
CA ALA A 74 0.14 -1.64 7.50
C ALA A 74 -1.39 -1.74 7.42
N ILE A 75 -1.99 -2.93 7.65
CA ILE A 75 -3.42 -3.16 7.41
C ILE A 75 -4.34 -2.19 8.18
N PRO A 76 -4.21 -2.00 9.50
CA PRO A 76 -5.06 -1.06 10.23
C PRO A 76 -5.01 0.37 9.69
N LEU A 77 -3.82 0.84 9.29
CA LEU A 77 -3.66 2.18 8.70
C LEU A 77 -4.32 2.26 7.33
N LEU A 78 -4.09 1.25 6.48
CA LEU A 78 -4.72 1.17 5.16
C LEU A 78 -6.25 1.11 5.27
N LEU A 79 -6.81 0.38 6.23
CA LEU A 79 -8.25 0.32 6.48
C LEU A 79 -8.85 1.65 6.97
N ASN A 80 -8.04 2.57 7.49
CA ASN A 80 -8.51 3.93 7.77
C ASN A 80 -8.47 4.81 6.51
N LEU A 81 -7.51 4.56 5.60
CA LEU A 81 -7.32 5.34 4.38
C LEU A 81 -8.30 5.02 3.25
N ILE A 82 -9.08 3.95 3.35
CA ILE A 82 -10.16 3.68 2.38
C ILE A 82 -11.25 4.76 2.43
N ASP A 83 -11.39 5.49 3.56
CA ASP A 83 -12.32 6.61 3.73
C ASP A 83 -11.68 7.98 3.51
N ASP A 84 -10.41 8.03 3.06
CA ASP A 84 -9.69 9.29 2.88
C ASP A 84 -10.40 10.19 1.86
N LYS A 85 -10.46 11.50 2.11
CA LYS A 85 -11.14 12.45 1.21
C LYS A 85 -10.46 12.53 -0.16
N CYS A 86 -9.15 12.27 -0.25
CA CYS A 86 -8.41 12.22 -1.50
C CYS A 86 -8.56 10.87 -2.21
N SER A 87 -9.15 10.88 -3.41
CA SER A 87 -9.34 9.67 -4.21
C SER A 87 -8.04 8.97 -4.60
N ARG A 88 -6.93 9.71 -4.76
CA ARG A 88 -5.62 9.12 -5.06
C ARG A 88 -5.12 8.25 -3.90
N VAL A 89 -5.32 8.71 -2.66
CA VAL A 89 -5.01 7.94 -1.45
C VAL A 89 -5.83 6.66 -1.44
N ARG A 90 -7.15 6.76 -1.65
CA ARG A 90 -8.06 5.60 -1.70
C ARG A 90 -7.67 4.59 -2.77
N VAL A 91 -7.40 5.03 -4.00
CA VAL A 91 -6.98 4.15 -5.12
C VAL A 91 -5.72 3.39 -4.76
N ASN A 92 -4.68 4.07 -4.26
CA ASN A 92 -3.43 3.43 -3.91
C ASN A 92 -3.60 2.47 -2.73
N THR A 93 -4.43 2.84 -1.75
CA THR A 93 -4.78 1.98 -0.61
C THR A 93 -5.39 0.66 -1.08
N PHE A 94 -6.39 0.68 -1.97
CA PHE A 94 -6.99 -0.55 -2.48
C PHE A 94 -6.02 -1.43 -3.27
N LYS A 95 -5.05 -0.84 -3.99
CA LYS A 95 -3.99 -1.62 -4.65
C LYS A 95 -3.14 -2.37 -3.63
N VAL A 96 -2.73 -1.70 -2.55
CA VAL A 96 -1.95 -2.35 -1.48
C VAL A 96 -2.77 -3.46 -0.82
N LEU A 97 -4.02 -3.21 -0.46
CA LEU A 97 -4.91 -4.22 0.13
C LEU A 97 -5.10 -5.44 -0.79
N THR A 98 -5.20 -5.22 -2.10
CA THR A 98 -5.24 -6.32 -3.09
C THR A 98 -3.97 -7.16 -3.04
N CYS A 99 -2.78 -6.52 -3.04
CA CYS A 99 -1.53 -7.26 -2.98
C CYS A 99 -1.36 -8.03 -1.65
N LEU A 100 -1.77 -7.44 -0.52
CA LEU A 100 -1.68 -8.09 0.79
C LEU A 100 -2.65 -9.28 0.92
N SER A 101 -3.82 -9.24 0.28
CA SER A 101 -4.79 -10.34 0.31
C SER A 101 -4.37 -11.57 -0.52
N GLU A 102 -3.28 -11.47 -1.28
CA GLU A 102 -2.63 -12.63 -1.91
C GLU A 102 -1.84 -13.47 -0.90
N THR A 103 -1.54 -12.93 0.29
CA THR A 103 -0.97 -13.72 1.39
C THR A 103 -2.08 -14.39 2.21
N PRO A 104 -1.89 -15.62 2.72
CA PRO A 104 -2.90 -16.28 3.57
C PRO A 104 -3.31 -15.44 4.80
N GLU A 105 -2.34 -14.85 5.50
CA GLU A 105 -2.55 -14.04 6.70
C GLU A 105 -3.24 -12.72 6.38
N GLY A 106 -2.79 -12.03 5.33
CA GLY A 106 -3.40 -10.77 4.89
C GLY A 106 -4.84 -10.98 4.44
N ARG A 107 -5.12 -12.07 3.69
CA ARG A 107 -6.49 -12.45 3.32
C ARG A 107 -7.37 -12.68 4.54
N ARG A 108 -6.90 -13.49 5.49
CA ARG A 108 -7.64 -13.82 6.71
C ARG A 108 -8.03 -12.55 7.48
N ILE A 109 -7.10 -11.62 7.65
CA ILE A 109 -7.36 -10.35 8.35
C ILE A 109 -8.38 -9.49 7.58
N LEU A 110 -8.26 -9.43 6.25
CA LEU A 110 -9.15 -8.59 5.43
C LEU A 110 -10.57 -9.15 5.28
N LEU A 111 -10.75 -10.47 5.42
CA LEU A 111 -12.07 -11.10 5.50
C LEU A 111 -12.87 -10.59 6.70
N ASP A 112 -12.22 -10.30 7.83
CA ASP A 112 -12.88 -9.75 9.02
C ASP A 112 -13.35 -8.29 8.83
N HIS A 113 -12.94 -7.63 7.75
CA HIS A 113 -13.19 -6.21 7.47
C HIS A 113 -13.99 -5.97 6.19
N LEU A 114 -14.66 -7.00 5.66
CA LEU A 114 -15.48 -6.88 4.45
C LEU A 114 -16.60 -5.85 4.59
N ASN A 115 -17.14 -5.65 5.79
CA ASN A 115 -18.15 -4.63 6.07
C ASN A 115 -17.66 -3.20 5.81
N LYS A 116 -16.37 -2.92 6.03
CA LYS A 116 -15.74 -1.63 5.73
C LYS A 116 -15.37 -1.50 4.26
N ILE A 117 -14.91 -2.59 3.64
CA ILE A 117 -14.40 -2.59 2.26
C ILE A 117 -15.54 -2.54 1.23
N SER A 118 -16.61 -3.30 1.45
CA SER A 118 -17.68 -3.52 0.47
C SER A 118 -18.38 -2.23 0.00
N PRO A 119 -18.66 -1.22 0.85
CA PRO A 119 -19.29 0.02 0.40
C PRO A 119 -18.52 0.79 -0.69
N HIS A 120 -17.20 0.63 -0.79
CA HIS A 120 -16.38 1.37 -1.76
C HIS A 120 -16.48 0.83 -3.19
N VAL A 121 -17.15 -0.30 -3.43
CA VAL A 121 -17.39 -0.78 -4.80
C VAL A 121 -18.30 0.15 -5.61
N THR A 122 -19.00 1.06 -4.92
CA THR A 122 -19.84 2.13 -5.50
C THR A 122 -19.28 3.52 -5.20
N ASP A 123 -17.97 3.67 -4.94
CA ASP A 123 -17.35 4.99 -4.73
C ASP A 123 -17.62 5.94 -5.91
N MET A 124 -17.87 7.21 -5.62
CA MET A 124 -18.14 8.24 -6.64
C MET A 124 -16.98 8.38 -7.64
N ASN A 125 -15.75 8.09 -7.21
CA ASN A 125 -14.62 8.02 -8.11
C ASN A 125 -14.54 6.64 -8.77
N ALA A 126 -14.72 6.60 -10.09
CA ALA A 126 -14.73 5.37 -10.88
C ALA A 126 -13.44 4.53 -10.71
N ALA A 127 -12.28 5.16 -10.53
CA ALA A 127 -11.03 4.44 -10.31
C ALA A 127 -10.99 3.77 -8.93
N VAL A 128 -11.50 4.43 -7.89
CA VAL A 128 -11.63 3.83 -6.55
C VAL A 128 -12.59 2.65 -6.61
N ALA A 129 -13.79 2.85 -7.17
CA ALA A 129 -14.79 1.79 -7.33
C ALA A 129 -14.24 0.56 -8.07
N LYS A 130 -13.47 0.78 -9.14
CA LYS A 130 -12.78 -0.29 -9.86
C LYS A 130 -11.82 -1.08 -8.97
N HIS A 131 -10.93 -0.40 -8.24
CA HIS A 131 -9.93 -1.09 -7.41
C HIS A 131 -10.54 -1.74 -6.17
N ALA A 132 -11.60 -1.15 -5.59
CA ALA A 132 -12.36 -1.75 -4.51
C ALA A 132 -13.02 -3.07 -4.95
N LYS A 133 -13.62 -3.12 -6.15
CA LYS A 133 -14.18 -4.37 -6.72
C LYS A 133 -13.12 -5.45 -6.89
N ILE A 134 -11.95 -5.09 -7.41
CA ILE A 134 -10.83 -6.02 -7.56
C ILE A 134 -10.41 -6.54 -6.19
N ALA A 135 -10.13 -5.64 -5.24
CA ALA A 135 -9.72 -6.01 -3.88
C ALA A 135 -10.74 -6.97 -3.24
N LEU A 136 -12.03 -6.65 -3.32
CA LEU A 136 -13.10 -7.49 -2.79
C LEU A 136 -13.08 -8.88 -3.43
N SER A 137 -13.00 -8.95 -4.77
CA SER A 137 -12.97 -10.25 -5.49
C SER A 137 -11.77 -11.11 -5.11
N VAL A 138 -10.60 -10.49 -4.90
CA VAL A 138 -9.37 -11.22 -4.51
C VAL A 138 -9.48 -11.68 -3.06
N ILE A 139 -9.96 -10.83 -2.14
CA ILE A 139 -10.12 -11.16 -0.72
C ILE A 139 -11.09 -12.33 -0.52
N THR A 140 -12.24 -12.32 -1.22
CA THR A 140 -13.28 -13.34 -1.04
C THR A 140 -13.06 -14.62 -1.85
N TRP A 141 -12.03 -14.65 -2.71
CA TRP A 141 -11.77 -15.83 -3.55
C TRP A 141 -11.44 -17.07 -2.69
N GLN A 142 -12.00 -18.21 -3.08
CA GLN A 142 -11.72 -19.53 -2.52
C GLN A 142 -11.28 -20.47 -3.66
N PRO A 143 -10.23 -21.29 -3.46
CA PRO A 143 -9.73 -22.24 -4.46
C PRO A 143 -10.69 -23.40 -4.74
#